data_AF-A0A2R8BXJ5-F1
#
_entry.id   AF-A0A2R8BXJ5-F1
#
_cell.length_a   1.000
_cell.length_b   1.000
_cell.length_c   1.000
_cell.angle_alpha   90.00
_cell.angle_beta   90.00
_cell.angle_gamma   90.00
#
_symmetry.space_group_name_H-M   'P 1'
#
loop_
_entity.id
_entity.type
_entity.pdbx_description
1 polymer ?
#
loop_
_entity_poly.entity_id
_entity_poly.type
_entity_poly.pdbx_seq_one_letter_code
_entity_poly.pdbx_strand_id
1 'polypeptide(L)'
;MEVTDPHQVTLRRLRMRSMRRGIKEMDLILSAYAEERLAELDGPTLALYDEMLSENDQDLYRWVSGQEDAPERYAALIGDIRTVSLSRAKGE
;
A
#
# COMPACT_ATOMS: atom_id res chain seq x y z
N MET A 1 9.24 -27.27 13.95
CA MET A 1 9.74 -26.54 12.77
C MET A 1 8.66 -25.55 12.42
N GLU A 2 8.82 -24.28 12.80
CA GLU A 2 7.87 -23.24 12.42
C GLU A 2 7.99 -23.08 10.90
N VAL A 3 7.05 -23.67 10.18
CA VAL A 3 6.93 -23.49 8.73
C VAL A 3 6.47 -22.06 8.55
N THR A 4 7.42 -21.15 8.32
CA THR A 4 7.10 -19.77 7.97
C THR A 4 6.31 -19.83 6.67
N ASP A 5 5.01 -19.60 6.77
CA ASP A 5 4.14 -19.63 5.61
C ASP A 5 4.65 -18.59 4.58
N PRO A 6 4.88 -18.98 3.31
CA PRO A 6 5.47 -18.09 2.31
C PRO A 6 4.62 -16.83 2.08
N HIS A 7 3.31 -16.90 2.36
CA HIS A 7 2.43 -15.74 2.34
C HIS A 7 2.76 -14.78 3.49
N GLN A 8 2.94 -15.29 4.72
CA GLN A 8 3.31 -14.45 5.86
C GLN A 8 4.67 -13.76 5.68
N VAL A 9 5.64 -14.42 5.03
CA VAL A 9 6.92 -13.80 4.66
C VAL A 9 6.71 -12.63 3.71
N THR A 10 5.87 -12.82 2.69
CA THR A 10 5.54 -11.80 1.69
C THR A 10 4.85 -10.59 2.34
N LEU A 11 3.84 -10.83 3.19
CA LEU A 11 3.13 -9.76 3.92
C LEU A 11 4.09 -8.94 4.77
N ARG A 12 4.95 -9.59 5.55
CA ARG A 12 5.91 -8.90 6.41
C ARG A 12 6.91 -8.08 5.59
N ARG A 13 7.38 -8.60 4.45
CA ARG A 13 8.27 -7.88 3.53
C ARG A 13 7.59 -6.63 2.97
N LEU A 14 6.35 -6.76 2.51
CA LEU A 14 5.57 -5.67 1.93
C LEU A 14 5.24 -4.59 2.97
N ARG A 15 4.87 -4.98 4.19
CA ARG A 15 4.65 -4.05 5.30
C ARG A 15 5.92 -3.25 5.61
N MET A 16 7.07 -3.92 5.70
CA MET A 16 8.36 -3.22 5.91
C MET A 16 8.73 -2.28 4.76
N ARG A 17 8.37 -2.61 3.51
CA ARG A 17 8.59 -1.73 2.36
C ARG A 17 7.66 -0.52 2.43
N SER A 18 6.43 -0.71 2.90
CA SER A 18 5.42 0.33 3.09
C SER A 18 5.83 1.40 4.11
N MET A 19 6.58 1.00 5.14
CA MET A 19 7.09 1.89 6.21
C MET A 19 8.42 2.60 5.87
N ARG A 20 9.03 2.33 4.71
CA ARG A 20 10.33 2.91 4.32
C ARG A 20 10.17 3.78 3.09
N ARG A 21 9.49 4.90 3.27
CA ARG A 21 9.19 5.88 2.21
C ARG A 21 10.05 7.12 2.33
N GLY A 22 10.32 7.77 1.20
CA GLY A 22 11.10 9.00 1.12
C GLY A 22 10.39 10.22 1.71
N ILE A 23 9.06 10.18 1.89
CA ILE A 23 8.26 11.25 2.49
C ILE A 23 7.36 10.70 3.60
N LYS A 24 7.17 11.51 4.66
CA LYS A 24 6.42 11.12 5.86
C LYS A 24 4.94 10.86 5.57
N GLU A 25 4.32 11.68 4.73
CA GLU A 25 2.91 11.49 4.36
C GLU A 25 2.67 10.12 3.72
N MET A 26 3.60 9.67 2.86
CA MET A 26 3.46 8.40 2.17
C MET A 26 3.72 7.21 3.10
N ASP A 27 4.66 7.36 4.03
CA ASP A 27 4.87 6.39 5.11
C ASP A 27 3.58 6.16 5.92
N LEU A 28 2.93 7.25 6.35
CA LEU A 28 1.69 7.16 7.14
C LEU A 28 0.55 6.48 6.37
N ILE A 29 0.34 6.91 5.12
CA ILE A 29 -0.73 6.38 4.27
C ILE A 29 -0.53 4.89 3.97
N LEU A 30 0.67 4.52 3.49
CA LEU A 30 0.93 3.14 3.08
C LEU A 30 1.05 2.21 4.29
N SER A 31 1.57 2.69 5.42
CA SER A 31 1.60 1.89 6.65
C SER A 31 0.19 1.58 7.14
N ALA A 32 -0.69 2.59 7.22
CA ALA A 32 -2.08 2.38 7.62
C ALA A 32 -2.81 1.41 6.69
N TYR A 33 -2.63 1.56 5.38
CA TYR A 33 -3.18 0.63 4.40
C TYR A 33 -2.64 -0.79 4.57
N ALA A 34 -1.32 -0.94 4.74
CA ALA A 34 -0.66 -2.22 4.87
C ALA A 34 -1.03 -2.94 6.19
N GLU A 35 -1.41 -2.22 7.23
CA GLU A 35 -1.90 -2.84 8.47
C GLU A 35 -3.31 -3.38 8.35
N GLU A 36 -4.17 -2.71 7.58
CA GLU A 36 -5.59 -3.03 7.48
C GLU A 36 -5.89 -4.02 6.34
N ARG A 37 -5.35 -3.76 5.15
CA ARG A 37 -5.76 -4.46 3.92
C ARG A 37 -4.81 -5.56 3.51
N LEU A 38 -3.52 -5.46 3.84
CA LEU A 38 -2.49 -6.36 3.30
C LEU A 38 -2.77 -7.84 3.61
N ALA A 39 -3.34 -8.15 4.77
CA ALA A 39 -3.73 -9.51 5.15
C ALA A 39 -4.97 -10.04 4.41
N GLU A 40 -5.76 -9.15 3.81
CA GLU A 40 -6.95 -9.48 3.02
C GLU A 40 -6.66 -9.54 1.51
N LEU A 41 -5.48 -9.12 1.07
CA LEU A 41 -5.13 -9.09 -0.35
C LEU A 41 -4.77 -10.49 -0.88
N ASP A 42 -5.34 -10.84 -2.03
CA ASP A 42 -4.95 -12.03 -2.77
C ASP A 42 -3.54 -11.92 -3.36
N GLY A 43 -2.92 -13.07 -3.65
CA GLY A 43 -1.60 -13.18 -4.27
C GLY A 43 -1.34 -12.24 -5.47
N PRO A 44 -2.22 -12.17 -6.51
CA PRO A 44 -2.03 -11.24 -7.62
C PRO A 44 -2.04 -9.77 -7.19
N THR A 45 -2.88 -9.39 -6.23
CA THR A 45 -2.96 -8.02 -5.72
C THR A 45 -1.73 -7.67 -4.88
N LEU A 46 -1.18 -8.63 -4.12
CA LEU A 46 0.09 -8.47 -3.41
C LEU A 46 1.26 -8.26 -4.36
N ALA A 47 1.30 -8.98 -5.49
CA ALA A 47 2.32 -8.79 -6.52
C ALA A 47 2.22 -7.39 -7.15
N LEU A 48 0.99 -6.97 -7.52
CA LEU A 48 0.74 -5.64 -8.04
C LEU A 48 1.10 -4.54 -7.03
N TYR A 49 0.82 -4.75 -5.75
CA TYR A 49 1.23 -3.86 -4.68
C TYR A 49 2.75 -3.79 -4.59
N ASP A 50 3.48 -4.91 -4.62
CA ASP A 50 4.95 -4.94 -4.63
C ASP A 50 5.55 -4.10 -5.77
N GLU A 51 4.98 -4.22 -6.97
CA GLU A 51 5.38 -3.42 -8.14
C GLU A 51 5.07 -1.93 -7.94
N MET A 52 3.87 -1.58 -7.49
CA MET A 52 3.49 -0.20 -7.17
C MET A 52 4.45 0.41 -6.13
N LEU A 53 4.86 -0.36 -5.12
CA LEU A 53 5.80 0.11 -4.10
C LEU A 53 7.21 0.41 -4.62
N SER A 54 7.53 0.04 -5.87
CA SER A 54 8.78 0.34 -6.55
C SER A 54 8.75 1.69 -7.29
N GLU A 55 7.56 2.27 -7.45
CA GLU A 55 7.39 3.61 -8.03
C GLU A 55 7.89 4.70 -7.06
N ASN A 56 8.09 5.91 -7.56
CA ASN A 56 8.57 7.03 -6.75
C ASN A 56 7.51 7.49 -5.73
N ASP A 57 7.94 7.82 -4.51
CA ASP A 57 7.04 8.28 -3.45
C ASP A 57 6.23 9.53 -3.85
N GLN A 58 6.79 10.42 -4.67
CA GLN A 58 6.07 11.60 -5.15
C GLN A 58 4.96 11.24 -6.14
N ASP A 59 5.20 10.30 -7.05
CA ASP A 59 4.18 9.80 -7.99
C ASP A 59 3.05 9.11 -7.23
N LEU A 60 3.40 8.21 -6.31
CA LEU A 60 2.44 7.55 -5.43
C LEU A 60 1.59 8.55 -4.66
N TYR A 61 2.22 9.58 -4.10
CA TYR A 61 1.49 10.62 -3.39
C TYR A 61 0.55 11.41 -4.31
N ARG A 62 0.99 11.77 -5.52
CA ARG A 62 0.14 12.45 -6.51
C ARG A 62 -1.10 11.62 -6.85
N TRP A 63 -0.93 10.31 -7.05
CA TRP A 63 -2.03 9.41 -7.38
C TRP A 63 -3.02 9.25 -6.21
N VAL A 64 -2.52 9.02 -4.99
CA VAL A 64 -3.37 8.86 -3.81
C VAL A 64 -4.10 10.17 -3.45
N SER A 65 -3.41 11.30 -3.59
CA SER A 65 -3.98 12.63 -3.37
C SER A 65 -4.98 13.04 -4.46
N GLY A 66 -4.95 12.37 -5.62
CA GLY A 66 -5.78 12.69 -6.78
C GLY A 66 -5.28 13.91 -7.57
N GLN A 67 -4.00 14.25 -7.44
CA GLN A 67 -3.35 15.28 -8.24
C GLN A 67 -3.03 14.79 -9.66
N GLU A 68 -2.88 13.47 -9.83
CA GLU A 68 -2.64 12.81 -11.10
C GLU A 68 -3.37 11.47 -11.14
N ASP A 69 -3.75 11.03 -12.35
CA ASP A 69 -4.36 9.72 -12.54
C ASP A 69 -3.32 8.60 -12.41
N ALA A 70 -3.65 7.60 -11.59
CA ALA A 70 -2.86 6.40 -11.49
C ALA A 70 -2.92 5.61 -12.82
N PRO A 71 -1.85 4.89 -13.20
CA PRO A 71 -1.93 3.91 -14.26
C PRO A 71 -3.10 2.94 -14.06
N GLU A 72 -3.76 2.51 -15.14
CA GLU A 72 -4.95 1.64 -15.09
C GLU A 72 -4.74 0.39 -14.21
N ARG A 73 -3.53 -0.19 -14.27
CA ARG A 73 -3.12 -1.33 -13.44
C ARG A 73 -3.18 -1.04 -11.93
N TYR A 74 -2.92 0.19 -11.50
CA TYR A 74 -2.89 0.60 -10.09
C TYR A 74 -4.15 1.35 -9.67
N ALA A 75 -5.02 1.75 -10.59
CA ALA A 75 -6.19 2.58 -10.31
C ALA A 75 -7.09 2.00 -9.20
N ALA A 76 -7.36 0.69 -9.26
CA ALA A 76 -8.14 0.00 -8.23
C ALA A 76 -7.46 0.03 -6.86
N LEU A 77 -6.15 -0.22 -6.82
CA LEU A 77 -5.34 -0.27 -5.60
C LEU A 77 -5.21 1.12 -4.96
N ILE A 78 -4.95 2.15 -5.76
CA ILE A 78 -4.89 3.55 -5.32
C ILE A 78 -6.26 4.00 -4.80
N GLY A 79 -7.35 3.60 -5.44
CA GLY A 79 -8.71 3.85 -4.97
C GLY A 79 -8.98 3.24 -3.59
N ASP A 80 -8.55 2.00 -3.36
CA ASP A 80 -8.68 1.34 -2.05
C ASP A 80 -7.82 2.04 -0.98
N ILE A 81 -6.56 2.38 -1.30
CA ILE A 81 -5.66 3.14 -0.40
C ILE A 81 -6.29 4.47 0.00
N ARG A 82 -6.87 5.20 -0.96
CA ARG A 82 -7.54 6.48 -0.71
C ARG A 82 -8.74 6.30 0.22
N THR A 83 -9.51 5.24 0.01
CA THR A 83 -10.69 4.92 0.84
C THR A 83 -10.29 4.66 2.29
N VAL A 84 -9.25 3.84 2.52
CA VAL A 84 -8.73 3.55 3.87
C VAL A 84 -8.16 4.81 4.54
N SER A 85 -7.39 5.61 3.78
CA SER A 85 -6.78 6.85 4.29
C SER A 85 -7.82 7.88 4.72
N LEU A 86 -8.89 8.05 3.93
CA LEU A 86 -10.00 8.95 4.25
C LEU A 86 -10.84 8.44 5.43
N SER A 87 -11.02 7.11 5.55
CA SER A 87 -11.74 6.50 6.66
C SER A 87 -11.07 6.80 8.00
N ARG A 88 -9.73 6.72 8.05
CA ARG A 88 -8.96 7.07 9.26
C ARG A 88 -8.98 8.55 9.58
N ALA A 89 -8.93 9.44 8.58
CA ALA A 89 -9.00 10.88 8.79
C ALA A 89 -10.35 11.36 9.37
N LYS A 90 -11.42 10.55 9.26
CA LYS A 90 -12.75 10.85 9.80
C LYS A 90 -13.00 10.24 11.19
N GLY A 91 -12.07 9.43 11.70
CA GLY A 91 -12.18 8.69 12.96
C GLY A 91 -11.46 9.34 14.15
N GLU A 92 -10.88 10.53 14.01
CA GLU A 92 -10.28 11.33 15.08
C GLU A 92 -11.20 12.47 15.55
#